data_AF-A0A839IXN7-F1
#
_entry.id   AF-A0A839IXN7-F1
#
_cell.length_a   1.000
_cell.length_b   1.000
_cell.length_c   1.000
_cell.angle_alpha   90.00
_cell.angle_beta   90.00
_cell.angle_gamma   90.00
#
_symmetry.space_group_name_H-M   'P 1'
#
loop_
_entity.id
_entity.type
_entity.pdbx_description
1 polymer ?
#
loop_
_entity_poly.entity_id
_entity_poly.type
_entity_poly.pdbx_seq_one_letter_code
_entity_poly.pdbx_strand_id
1 'polypeptide(L)'
;SHDEGHNHSSPEELSNFRTYLPAIFSFVMLIAGIAIDYFDAFPFFKGWIRIVWYTVAYIPVGFPVIREGWNSILKGDFFTEFFLMSIATLGAFAIGEYPEGVAVMLFYAVGELFQNAAVNRAKRNIKALLDVRPNEALVYRD
;
A
#
# COMPACT_ATOMS: atom_id res chain seq x y z
N SER A 1 -21.59 -28.00 -33.27
CA SER A 1 -21.38 -27.97 -31.81
C SER A 1 -20.30 -26.95 -31.54
N HIS A 2 -20.65 -25.81 -30.94
CA HIS A 2 -19.71 -24.71 -30.66
C HIS A 2 -19.02 -25.00 -29.31
N ASP A 3 -17.69 -25.11 -29.32
CA ASP A 3 -16.85 -25.12 -28.12
C ASP A 3 -16.47 -23.67 -27.78
N GLU A 4 -17.14 -23.08 -26.79
CA GLU A 4 -16.67 -21.85 -26.14
C GLU A 4 -15.81 -22.22 -24.93
N GLY A 5 -14.50 -22.05 -25.07
CA GLY A 5 -13.54 -22.12 -23.98
C GLY A 5 -13.72 -20.93 -23.04
N HIS A 6 -14.54 -21.09 -22.01
CA HIS A 6 -14.62 -20.15 -20.90
C HIS A 6 -13.34 -20.23 -20.07
N ASN A 7 -12.46 -19.24 -20.25
CA ASN A 7 -11.28 -19.04 -19.42
C ASN A 7 -11.74 -18.43 -18.08
N HIS A 8 -11.93 -19.27 -17.07
CA HIS A 8 -12.26 -18.84 -15.71
C HIS A 8 -11.03 -18.22 -15.05
N SER A 9 -10.82 -16.92 -15.22
CA SER A 9 -9.91 -16.15 -14.38
C SER A 9 -10.55 -15.98 -12.99
N SER A 10 -10.02 -16.70 -12.01
CA SER A 10 -10.46 -16.72 -10.61
C SER A 10 -10.56 -15.31 -10.00
N PRO A 11 -11.71 -14.90 -9.41
CA PRO A 11 -11.90 -13.57 -8.80
C PRO A 11 -10.96 -13.25 -7.62
N GLU A 12 -10.40 -14.26 -6.95
CA GLU A 12 -9.53 -14.09 -5.77
C GLU A 12 -8.15 -13.49 -6.09
N GLU A 13 -7.52 -13.84 -7.21
CA GLU A 13 -6.17 -13.34 -7.55
C GLU A 13 -6.19 -11.85 -7.91
N LEU A 14 -7.25 -11.41 -8.61
CA LEU A 14 -7.42 -10.01 -9.00
C LEU A 14 -7.57 -9.08 -7.77
N SER A 15 -8.17 -9.57 -6.68
CA SER A 15 -8.35 -8.78 -5.46
C SER A 15 -7.03 -8.51 -4.75
N ASN A 16 -6.12 -9.49 -4.70
CA ASN A 16 -4.84 -9.31 -4.02
C ASN A 16 -3.97 -8.32 -4.77
N PHE A 17 -3.91 -8.41 -6.11
CA PHE A 17 -3.06 -7.55 -6.93
C PHE A 17 -3.46 -6.07 -6.86
N ARG A 18 -4.76 -5.76 -6.77
CA ARG A 18 -5.28 -4.39 -6.62
C ARG A 18 -4.75 -3.69 -5.37
N THR A 19 -4.44 -4.43 -4.30
CA THR A 19 -3.90 -3.88 -3.06
C THR A 19 -2.43 -3.48 -3.20
N TYR A 20 -1.64 -4.20 -4.00
CA TYR A 20 -0.22 -3.88 -4.26
C TYR A 20 -0.04 -2.81 -5.34
N LEU A 21 -1.02 -2.65 -6.23
CA LEU A 21 -0.94 -1.78 -7.41
C LEU A 21 -0.57 -0.32 -7.08
N PRO A 22 -1.14 0.33 -6.04
CA PRO A 22 -0.75 1.69 -5.65
C PRO A 22 0.73 1.79 -5.26
N ALA A 23 1.23 0.86 -4.45
CA ALA A 23 2.62 0.85 -4.00
C ALA A 23 3.59 0.59 -5.15
N ILE A 24 3.27 -0.35 -6.05
CA ILE A 24 4.10 -0.64 -7.23
C ILE A 24 4.15 0.57 -8.16
N PHE A 25 2.99 1.20 -8.42
CA PHE A 25 2.93 2.39 -9.25
C PHE A 25 3.80 3.52 -8.68
N SER A 26 3.66 3.81 -7.39
CA SER A 26 4.47 4.82 -6.70
C SER A 26 5.96 4.48 -6.68
N PHE A 27 6.32 3.20 -6.49
CA PHE A 27 7.71 2.74 -6.56
C PHE A 27 8.32 2.96 -7.94
N VAL A 28 7.62 2.57 -9.00
CA VAL A 28 8.09 2.77 -10.38
C VAL A 28 8.23 4.26 -10.69
N MET A 29 7.25 5.09 -10.32
CA MET A 29 7.34 6.53 -10.52
C MET A 29 8.48 7.19 -9.74
N LEU A 30 8.74 6.76 -8.51
CA LEU A 30 9.83 7.26 -7.67
C LEU A 30 11.18 6.95 -8.30
N ILE A 31 11.42 5.68 -8.66
CA ILE A 31 12.68 5.25 -9.28
C ILE A 31 12.87 5.94 -10.64
N ALA A 32 11.81 6.04 -11.45
CA ALA A 32 11.87 6.77 -12.71
C ALA A 32 12.21 8.26 -12.51
N GLY A 33 11.59 8.92 -11.52
CA GLY A 33 11.88 10.31 -11.18
C GLY A 33 13.34 10.53 -10.77
N ILE A 34 13.85 9.68 -9.87
CA ILE A 34 15.24 9.75 -9.40
C ILE A 34 16.22 9.46 -10.56
N ALA A 35 15.92 8.49 -11.41
CA ALA A 35 16.76 8.18 -12.57
C ALA A 35 16.80 9.37 -13.55
N ILE A 36 15.65 10.00 -13.84
CA ILE A 36 15.59 11.18 -14.70
C ILE A 36 16.38 12.34 -14.10
N ASP A 37 16.24 12.59 -12.80
CA ASP A 37 17.01 13.61 -12.06
C ASP A 37 18.52 13.32 -12.12
N TYR A 38 18.95 12.06 -12.02
CA TYR A 38 20.38 11.67 -12.00
C TYR A 38 21.04 11.72 -13.38
N PHE A 39 20.35 11.28 -14.44
CA PHE A 39 20.91 11.23 -15.79
C PHE A 39 20.87 12.59 -16.51
N ASP A 40 20.30 13.64 -15.90
CA ASP A 40 20.02 14.96 -16.50
C ASP A 40 19.36 14.82 -17.90
N ALA A 41 18.61 13.72 -18.10
CA ALA A 41 18.16 13.26 -19.40
C ALA A 41 17.15 14.22 -20.06
N PHE A 42 16.45 15.00 -19.23
CA PHE A 42 15.47 15.98 -19.65
C PHE A 42 15.76 17.35 -19.00
N PRO A 43 16.28 18.34 -19.75
CA PRO A 43 16.53 19.68 -19.22
C PRO A 43 15.25 20.41 -18.75
N PHE A 44 14.07 19.93 -19.16
CA PHE A 44 12.75 20.42 -18.73
C PHE A 44 12.26 19.81 -17.41
N PHE A 45 12.94 18.79 -16.88
CA PHE A 45 12.60 18.14 -15.61
C PHE A 45 13.13 18.95 -14.41
N LYS A 46 12.94 20.28 -14.45
CA LYS A 46 13.38 21.21 -13.41
C LYS A 46 12.19 22.06 -12.95
N GLY A 47 12.13 22.36 -11.66
CA GLY A 47 11.06 23.15 -11.06
C GLY A 47 9.71 22.45 -11.06
N TRP A 48 8.72 23.00 -11.77
CA TRP A 48 7.32 22.62 -11.66
C TRP A 48 7.02 21.20 -12.17
N ILE A 49 7.69 20.75 -13.22
CA ILE A 49 7.54 19.37 -13.74
C ILE A 49 7.92 18.35 -12.66
N ARG A 50 9.02 18.60 -11.94
CA ARG A 50 9.53 17.74 -10.88
C ARG A 50 8.49 17.62 -9.75
N ILE A 51 7.93 18.75 -9.32
CA ILE A 51 6.88 18.79 -8.29
C ILE A 51 5.68 17.98 -8.72
N VAL A 52 5.17 18.21 -9.94
CA VAL A 52 3.99 17.50 -10.45
C VAL A 52 4.25 16.00 -10.53
N TRP A 53 5.42 15.59 -11.02
CA TRP A 53 5.79 14.17 -11.12
C TRP A 53 5.79 13.48 -9.75
N TYR A 54 6.51 14.02 -8.77
CA TYR A 54 6.56 13.42 -7.43
C TYR A 54 5.23 13.56 -6.68
N THR A 55 4.42 14.58 -6.96
CA THR A 55 3.06 14.68 -6.41
C THR A 55 2.17 13.54 -6.94
N VAL A 56 2.26 13.23 -8.24
CA VAL A 56 1.51 12.09 -8.82
C VAL A 56 2.01 10.76 -8.25
N ALA A 57 3.32 10.63 -8.02
CA ALA A 57 3.90 9.46 -7.35
C ALA A 57 3.43 9.33 -5.89
N TYR A 58 3.22 10.46 -5.22
CA TYR A 58 2.81 10.54 -3.82
C TYR A 58 1.34 10.15 -3.59
N ILE A 59 0.42 10.63 -4.44
CA ILE A 59 -1.03 10.50 -4.22
C ILE A 59 -1.49 9.07 -3.86
N PRO A 60 -1.10 8.00 -4.58
CA PRO A 60 -1.61 6.65 -4.33
C PRO A 60 -1.24 6.09 -2.96
N VAL A 61 -0.07 6.47 -2.43
CA VAL A 61 0.46 5.97 -1.14
C VAL A 61 0.23 6.95 0.01
N GLY A 62 0.24 8.25 -0.25
CA GLY A 62 0.08 9.29 0.77
C GLY A 62 -1.38 9.64 1.08
N PHE A 63 -2.30 9.48 0.12
CA PHE A 63 -3.72 9.77 0.35
C PHE A 63 -4.36 8.97 1.51
N PRO A 64 -4.19 7.64 1.63
CA PRO A 64 -4.76 6.90 2.76
C PRO A 64 -4.22 7.39 4.10
N VAL A 65 -2.90 7.63 4.19
CA VAL A 65 -2.22 8.09 5.42
C VAL A 65 -2.69 9.48 5.82
N ILE A 66 -2.77 10.43 4.88
CA ILE A 66 -3.26 11.78 5.16
C ILE A 66 -4.70 11.74 5.64
N ARG A 67 -5.54 10.90 5.03
CA ARG A 67 -6.93 10.74 5.43
C ARG A 67 -7.05 10.19 6.85
N GLU A 68 -6.22 9.23 7.22
CA GLU A 68 -6.17 8.65 8.56
C GLU A 68 -5.63 9.66 9.59
N GLY A 69 -4.60 10.42 9.23
CA GLY A 69 -4.09 11.52 10.05
C GLY A 69 -5.16 12.58 10.31
N TRP A 70 -5.89 13.00 9.26
CA TRP A 70 -6.99 13.95 9.38
C TRP A 70 -8.11 13.43 10.29
N ASN A 71 -8.51 12.17 10.11
CA ASN A 71 -9.51 11.53 10.96
C ASN A 71 -9.06 11.43 12.42
N SER A 72 -7.76 11.29 12.68
CA SER A 72 -7.20 11.23 14.04
C SER A 72 -7.28 12.59 14.74
N ILE A 73 -6.98 13.67 14.02
CA ILE A 73 -7.15 15.05 14.51
C ILE A 73 -8.61 15.31 14.89
N LEU A 74 -9.56 14.91 14.04
CA LEU A 74 -11.00 15.06 14.28
C LEU A 74 -11.47 14.33 15.55
N LYS A 75 -10.80 13.24 15.92
CA LYS A 75 -11.07 12.47 17.14
C LYS A 75 -10.39 13.02 18.39
N GLY A 76 -9.61 14.10 18.25
CA GLY A 76 -8.85 14.73 19.34
C GLY A 76 -7.50 14.06 19.62
N ASP A 77 -7.05 13.13 18.77
CA ASP A 77 -5.74 12.50 18.89
C ASP A 77 -4.73 13.13 17.92
N PHE A 78 -4.00 14.11 18.44
CA PHE A 78 -3.07 14.93 17.66
C PHE A 78 -1.67 14.31 17.52
N PHE A 79 -1.34 13.24 18.23
CA PHE A 79 0.02 12.68 18.24
C PHE A 79 0.06 11.25 17.71
N THR A 80 -0.66 11.02 16.61
CA THR A 80 -0.68 9.73 15.92
C THR A 80 0.45 9.63 14.89
N GLU A 81 0.87 8.40 14.61
CA GLU A 81 1.84 8.10 13.55
C GLU A 81 1.40 8.65 12.20
N PHE A 82 0.12 8.49 11.85
CA PHE A 82 -0.45 9.00 10.60
C PHE A 82 -0.34 10.53 10.49
N PHE A 83 -0.57 11.24 11.60
CA PHE A 83 -0.42 12.68 11.65
C PHE A 83 1.04 13.11 11.51
N LEU A 84 1.94 12.46 12.25
CA LEU A 84 3.38 12.71 12.19
C LEU A 84 3.94 12.47 10.78
N MET A 85 3.59 11.36 10.14
CA MET A 85 3.99 11.06 8.75
C MET A 85 3.41 12.08 7.77
N SER A 86 2.16 12.51 7.95
CA SER A 86 1.54 13.53 7.11
C SER A 86 2.29 14.85 7.20
N ILE A 87 2.56 15.36 8.40
CA ILE A 87 3.32 16.61 8.56
C ILE A 87 4.74 16.47 8.03
N ALA A 88 5.42 15.35 8.29
CA ALA A 88 6.79 15.13 7.82
C ALA A 88 6.88 15.19 6.29
N THR A 89 5.94 14.55 5.59
CA THR A 89 5.92 14.51 4.13
C THR A 89 5.49 15.82 3.50
N LEU A 90 4.51 16.52 4.09
CA LEU A 90 4.21 17.90 3.70
C LEU A 90 5.42 18.82 3.92
N GLY A 91 6.15 18.64 5.02
CA GLY A 91 7.39 19.35 5.30
C GLY A 91 8.47 19.09 4.25
N ALA A 92 8.67 17.83 3.87
CA ALA A 92 9.61 17.43 2.82
C ALA A 92 9.26 18.10 1.47
N PHE A 93 7.98 18.12 1.11
CA PHE A 93 7.49 18.83 -0.08
C PHE A 93 7.69 20.36 0.02
N ALA A 94 7.53 20.94 1.21
CA ALA A 94 7.73 22.38 1.42
C ALA A 94 9.19 22.82 1.28
N ILE A 95 10.16 21.96 1.64
CA ILE A 95 11.60 22.25 1.51
C ILE A 95 12.20 21.83 0.17
N GLY A 96 11.43 21.19 -0.71
CA GLY A 96 11.89 20.76 -2.05
C GLY A 96 12.43 19.33 -2.12
N GLU A 97 12.39 18.58 -1.01
CA GLU A 97 12.79 17.19 -0.87
C GLU A 97 11.60 16.27 -1.18
N TYR A 98 11.12 16.34 -2.43
CA TYR A 98 9.98 15.56 -2.90
C TYR A 98 10.24 14.04 -2.91
N PRO A 99 11.38 13.55 -3.45
CA PRO A 99 11.66 12.11 -3.47
C PRO A 99 11.58 11.46 -2.09
N GLU A 100 12.07 12.14 -1.06
CA GLU A 100 12.13 11.71 0.33
C GLU A 100 10.71 11.57 0.89
N GLY A 101 9.85 12.57 0.63
CA GLY A 101 8.45 12.54 1.05
C GLY A 101 7.67 11.37 0.42
N VAL A 102 7.92 11.09 -0.86
CA VAL A 102 7.32 9.92 -1.54
C VAL A 102 7.87 8.61 -0.98
N ALA A 103 9.18 8.53 -0.74
CA ALA A 103 9.83 7.33 -0.23
C ALA A 103 9.28 6.93 1.15
N VAL A 104 9.08 7.88 2.06
CA VAL A 104 8.51 7.61 3.39
C VAL A 104 7.12 6.97 3.27
N MET A 105 6.22 7.54 2.47
CA MET A 105 4.86 6.97 2.29
C MET A 105 4.88 5.62 1.59
N LEU A 106 5.79 5.45 0.63
CA LEU A 106 5.96 4.19 -0.06
C LEU A 106 6.44 3.08 0.87
N PHE A 107 7.43 3.35 1.73
CA PHE A 107 7.90 2.37 2.71
C PHE A 107 6.82 2.02 3.73
N TYR A 108 6.04 3.01 4.18
CA TYR A 108 4.87 2.75 5.01
C TYR A 108 3.88 1.81 4.31
N ALA A 109 3.47 2.13 3.09
CA ALA A 109 2.51 1.32 2.33
C ALA A 109 3.02 -0.12 2.11
N VAL A 110 4.29 -0.28 1.79
CA VAL A 110 4.92 -1.60 1.64
C VAL A 110 4.95 -2.35 2.98
N GLY A 111 5.33 -1.68 4.07
CA GLY A 111 5.32 -2.26 5.41
C GLY A 111 3.93 -2.76 5.83
N GLU A 112 2.90 -1.95 5.57
CA GLU A 112 1.51 -2.30 5.84
C GLU A 112 1.04 -3.50 5.00
N LEU A 113 1.47 -3.60 3.75
CA LEU A 113 1.22 -4.78 2.91
C LEU A 113 1.84 -6.05 3.50
N PHE A 114 3.10 -5.98 3.95
CA PHE A 114 3.76 -7.11 4.61
C PHE A 114 3.10 -7.50 5.93
N GLN A 115 2.72 -6.50 6.74
CA GLN A 115 1.99 -6.72 7.99
C GLN A 115 0.67 -7.45 7.73
N ASN A 116 -0.13 -6.96 6.78
CA ASN A 116 -1.40 -7.58 6.42
C ASN A 116 -1.22 -9.01 5.89
N ALA A 117 -0.22 -9.25 5.05
CA ALA A 117 0.10 -10.58 4.56
C ALA A 117 0.49 -11.54 5.71
N ALA A 118 1.30 -11.08 6.66
CA ALA A 118 1.70 -11.85 7.83
C ALA A 118 0.50 -12.19 8.73
N VAL A 119 -0.37 -11.21 9.02
CA VAL A 119 -1.58 -11.40 9.81
C VAL A 119 -2.54 -12.38 9.14
N ASN A 120 -2.76 -12.25 7.83
CA ASN A 120 -3.62 -13.16 7.08
C ASN A 120 -3.09 -14.59 7.08
N ARG A 121 -1.76 -14.76 6.92
CA ARG A 121 -1.12 -16.07 7.02
C ARG A 121 -1.29 -16.70 8.41
N ALA A 122 -1.11 -15.91 9.48
CA ALA A 122 -1.32 -16.37 10.85
C ALA A 122 -2.77 -16.81 11.09
N LYS A 123 -3.75 -16.00 10.69
CA LYS A 123 -5.18 -16.32 10.80
C LYS A 123 -5.53 -17.61 10.04
N ARG A 124 -5.00 -17.78 8.82
CA ARG A 124 -5.25 -18.98 8.01
C ARG A 124 -4.71 -20.25 8.67
N ASN A 125 -3.53 -20.18 9.28
CA ASN A 125 -2.94 -21.31 10.00
C ASN A 125 -3.74 -21.68 11.26
N ILE A 126 -4.21 -20.70 12.03
CA ILE A 126 -5.07 -20.93 13.20
C ILE A 126 -6.39 -21.57 12.77
N LYS A 127 -7.01 -21.06 11.70
CA LYS A 127 -8.25 -21.63 11.16
C LYS A 127 -8.07 -23.09 10.75
N ALA A 128 -6.97 -23.39 10.06
CA ALA A 128 -6.64 -24.77 9.68
C ALA A 128 -6.49 -25.69 10.91
N LEU A 129 -5.95 -25.20 12.03
CA LEU A 129 -5.86 -25.98 13.28
C LEU A 129 -7.22 -26.14 13.98
N LEU A 130 -8.09 -25.12 13.94
CA LEU A 130 -9.44 -25.22 14.48
C LEU A 130 -10.31 -26.19 13.68
N ASP A 131 -10.14 -26.23 12.36
CA ASP A 131 -10.86 -27.15 11.47
C ASP A 131 -10.48 -28.64 11.70
N VAL A 132 -9.38 -28.92 12.42
CA VAL A 132 -9.00 -30.30 12.83
C VAL A 132 -9.85 -30.79 14.01
N ARG A 133 -10.58 -29.92 14.72
CA ARG A 133 -11.45 -30.32 15.83
C ARG A 133 -12.62 -31.15 15.28
N PRO A 134 -12.79 -32.42 15.70
CA PRO A 134 -13.92 -33.24 15.26
C PRO A 134 -15.24 -32.63 15.73
N ASN A 135 -16.20 -32.50 14.82
CA ASN A 135 -17.53 -31.93 15.10
C ASN A 135 -18.47 -32.91 15.80
N GLU A 136 -18.16 -34.21 15.76
CA GLU A 136 -19.00 -35.27 16.32
C GLU A 136 -18.15 -36.27 17.10
N ALA A 137 -18.72 -36.81 18.18
CA ALA A 137 -18.11 -37.88 18.97
C ALA A 137 -19.13 -39.01 19.13
N LEU A 138 -18.71 -40.25 18.81
CA LEU A 138 -19.48 -41.44 19.08
C LEU A 138 -19.43 -41.73 20.59
N VAL A 139 -20.58 -41.63 21.26
CA VAL A 139 -20.72 -41.97 22.69
C VAL A 139 -21.31 -43.37 22.79
N TYR A 140 -20.56 -44.28 23.40
CA TYR A 140 -21.05 -45.62 23.72
C TYR A 140 -21.87 -45.57 25.00
N ARG A 141 -23.08 -46.12 24.98
CA ARG A 141 -23.99 -46.23 26.13
C ARG A 141 -24.54 -47.66 26.17
N ASP A 142 -24.38 -48.32 27.31
CA ASP A 142 -25.03 -49.59 27.64
C ASP A 142 -26.48 -49.38 28.08
#